data_AF-A0A439G6Y8-F1
#
_entry.id   AF-A0A439G6Y8-F1
#
_cell.length_a   1.000
_cell.length_b   1.000
_cell.length_c   1.000
_cell.angle_alpha   90.00
_cell.angle_beta   90.00
_cell.angle_gamma   90.00
#
_symmetry.space_group_name_H-M   'P 1'
#
loop_
_entity.id
_entity.type
_entity.pdbx_description
1 polymer ?
#
loop_
_entity_poly.entity_id
_entity_poly.type
_entity_poly.pdbx_seq_one_letter_code
_entity_poly.pdbx_strand_id
1 'polypeptide(L)'
;MKSGIGYAAMMLALAGLLSATPSQTAAAGDPVVAARQASMKEMAAAAKAIAEMFDGKRAYEPAAFKAAANALSARTGPALITEFPAGTLGAPSSAKPEIDQKRPEFEALARHIGALAGALAAKAGNAPAAIGDDMRMGAGLPMDGGSLLGKRPNAAEANPATMPAEHLLHLILQDCSSCHSKFRQRQE
;
A
#
# COMPACT_ATOMS: atom_id res chain seq x y z
N MET A 1 -7.05 -94.64 -20.07
CA MET A 1 -5.78 -93.87 -20.08
C MET A 1 -6.17 -92.41 -20.08
N LYS A 2 -5.92 -91.75 -18.93
CA LYS A 2 -6.22 -90.34 -18.64
C LYS A 2 -4.97 -89.50 -18.96
N SER A 3 -5.20 -88.18 -18.99
CA SER A 3 -4.23 -87.06 -19.00
C SER A 3 -3.98 -86.49 -20.40
N GLY A 4 -4.10 -85.19 -20.64
CA GLY A 4 -4.38 -84.06 -19.75
C GLY A 4 -4.24 -82.76 -20.54
N ILE A 5 -5.17 -81.85 -20.30
CA ILE A 5 -5.28 -80.53 -20.91
C ILE A 5 -4.12 -79.64 -20.42
N GLY A 6 -3.46 -78.97 -21.35
CA GLY A 6 -2.59 -77.84 -21.07
C GLY A 6 -2.73 -76.83 -22.20
N TYR A 7 -3.09 -75.59 -21.89
CA TYR A 7 -2.20 -74.44 -22.07
C TYR A 7 -2.90 -73.16 -21.54
N ALA A 8 -2.26 -72.60 -20.52
CA ALA A 8 -2.13 -71.18 -20.19
C ALA A 8 -3.39 -70.31 -20.15
N ALA A 9 -3.82 -70.03 -18.91
CA ALA A 9 -4.53 -68.81 -18.58
C ALA A 9 -3.62 -67.60 -18.86
N MET A 10 -4.07 -66.68 -19.71
CA MET A 10 -3.48 -65.35 -19.85
C MET A 10 -4.51 -64.32 -19.37
N MET A 11 -4.25 -63.82 -18.17
CA MET A 11 -4.89 -62.67 -17.56
C MET A 11 -4.69 -61.43 -18.44
N LEU A 12 -5.78 -60.75 -18.83
CA LEU A 12 -5.74 -59.35 -19.21
C LEU A 12 -6.61 -58.56 -18.23
N ALA A 13 -5.99 -58.01 -17.20
CA ALA A 13 -6.61 -57.05 -16.30
C ALA A 13 -6.67 -55.68 -17.01
N LEU A 14 -7.88 -55.20 -17.28
CA LEU A 14 -8.11 -53.88 -17.85
C LEU A 14 -8.04 -52.83 -16.72
N ALA A 15 -6.86 -52.28 -16.49
CA ALA A 15 -6.69 -51.16 -15.55
C ALA A 15 -7.15 -49.85 -16.23
N GLY A 16 -8.27 -49.30 -15.75
CA GLY A 16 -8.76 -47.99 -16.16
C GLY A 16 -7.80 -46.88 -15.71
N LEU A 17 -7.25 -46.13 -16.67
CA LEU A 17 -6.50 -44.90 -16.42
C LEU A 17 -7.50 -43.76 -16.25
N LEU A 18 -7.84 -43.41 -15.00
CA LEU A 18 -8.55 -42.17 -14.70
C LEU A 18 -7.51 -41.05 -14.64
N SER A 19 -7.37 -40.30 -15.73
CA SER A 19 -6.55 -39.09 -15.77
C SER A 19 -7.19 -38.01 -14.90
N ALA A 20 -6.80 -37.94 -13.63
CA ALA A 20 -7.12 -36.80 -12.77
C ALA A 20 -6.31 -35.60 -13.24
N THR A 21 -6.94 -34.64 -13.91
CA THR A 21 -6.36 -33.33 -14.16
C THR A 21 -6.21 -32.60 -12.82
N PRO A 22 -5.01 -32.14 -12.42
CA PRO A 22 -4.90 -31.28 -11.25
C PRO A 22 -5.54 -29.94 -11.59
N SER A 23 -6.70 -29.66 -10.98
CA SER A 23 -7.24 -28.30 -10.89
C SER A 23 -6.23 -27.45 -10.13
N GLN A 24 -5.39 -26.73 -10.87
CA GLN A 24 -4.55 -25.67 -10.32
C GLN A 24 -5.45 -24.47 -10.05
N THR A 25 -6.25 -24.54 -8.99
CA THR A 25 -6.72 -23.33 -8.34
C THR A 25 -5.55 -22.84 -7.49
N ALA A 26 -4.65 -22.05 -8.08
CA ALA A 26 -3.99 -21.02 -7.30
C ALA A 26 -5.13 -20.29 -6.57
N ALA A 27 -5.10 -20.23 -5.24
CA ALA A 27 -6.10 -19.49 -4.50
C ALA A 27 -6.10 -18.07 -5.06
N ALA A 28 -7.08 -17.75 -5.91
CA ALA A 28 -7.26 -16.42 -6.42
C ALA A 28 -7.58 -15.59 -5.17
N GLY A 29 -6.57 -14.84 -4.70
CA GLY A 29 -6.76 -13.92 -3.60
C GLY A 29 -7.96 -13.05 -3.92
N ASP A 30 -8.73 -12.70 -2.90
CA ASP A 30 -9.84 -11.77 -3.02
C ASP A 30 -9.43 -10.60 -3.92
N PRO A 31 -10.13 -10.33 -5.05
CA PRO A 31 -9.77 -9.26 -5.99
C PRO A 31 -9.57 -7.90 -5.31
N VAL A 32 -10.26 -7.64 -4.19
CA VAL A 32 -10.09 -6.43 -3.38
C VAL A 32 -8.73 -6.41 -2.67
N VAL A 33 -8.24 -7.57 -2.22
CA VAL A 33 -6.90 -7.73 -1.64
C VAL A 33 -5.82 -7.48 -2.69
N ALA A 34 -5.96 -8.05 -3.88
CA ALA A 34 -5.01 -7.81 -4.97
C ALA A 34 -4.98 -6.33 -5.38
N ALA A 35 -6.16 -5.71 -5.54
CA ALA A 35 -6.29 -4.31 -5.91
C ALA A 35 -5.65 -3.37 -4.88
N ARG A 36 -5.91 -3.54 -3.58
CA ARG A 36 -5.32 -2.68 -2.54
C ARG A 36 -3.80 -2.85 -2.46
N GLN A 37 -3.29 -4.06 -2.61
CA GLN A 37 -1.85 -4.31 -2.59
C GLN A 37 -1.15 -3.64 -3.78
N ALA A 38 -1.78 -3.64 -4.95
CA ALA A 38 -1.31 -2.86 -6.10
C ALA A 38 -1.34 -1.35 -5.80
N SER A 39 -2.43 -0.84 -5.24
CA SER A 39 -2.55 0.57 -4.82
C SER A 39 -1.47 0.99 -3.82
N MET A 40 -1.16 0.15 -2.83
CA MET A 40 -0.07 0.39 -1.87
C MET A 40 1.30 0.46 -2.54
N LYS A 41 1.54 -0.40 -3.54
CA LYS A 41 2.80 -0.39 -4.31
C LYS A 41 2.95 0.88 -5.14
N GLU A 42 1.88 1.32 -5.78
CA GLU A 42 1.86 2.58 -6.54
C GLU A 42 2.12 3.79 -5.64
N MET A 43 1.50 3.84 -4.46
CA MET A 43 1.78 4.89 -3.48
C MET A 43 3.23 4.85 -3.00
N ALA A 44 3.77 3.67 -2.69
CA ALA A 44 5.16 3.53 -2.28
C ALA A 44 6.14 3.99 -3.38
N ALA A 45 5.87 3.64 -4.64
CA ALA A 45 6.66 4.07 -5.79
C ALA A 45 6.62 5.59 -5.98
N ALA A 46 5.44 6.20 -5.84
CA ALA A 46 5.26 7.64 -5.93
C ALA A 46 6.00 8.39 -4.80
N ALA A 47 5.82 7.97 -3.54
CA ALA A 47 6.52 8.58 -2.41
C ALA A 47 8.05 8.44 -2.55
N LYS A 48 8.54 7.27 -2.98
CA LYS A 48 9.97 7.04 -3.24
C LYS A 48 10.50 7.95 -4.36
N ALA A 49 9.76 8.10 -5.45
CA ALA A 49 10.15 8.97 -6.55
C ALA A 49 10.35 10.42 -6.08
N ILE A 50 9.41 10.94 -5.29
CA ILE A 50 9.50 12.29 -4.73
C ILE A 50 10.68 12.40 -3.76
N ALA A 51 10.85 11.43 -2.86
CA ALA A 51 11.96 11.42 -1.90
C ALA A 51 13.32 11.41 -2.60
N GLU A 52 13.48 10.60 -3.65
CA GLU A 52 14.71 10.55 -4.43
C GLU A 52 15.03 11.86 -5.16
N MET A 53 14.02 12.62 -5.58
CA MET A 53 14.22 13.96 -6.16
C MET A 53 14.76 14.94 -5.12
N PHE A 54 14.18 14.95 -3.92
CA PHE A 54 14.68 15.78 -2.81
C PHE A 54 16.08 15.35 -2.35
N ASP A 55 16.35 14.05 -2.28
CA ASP A 55 17.65 13.49 -1.89
C ASP A 55 18.74 13.65 -2.96
N GLY A 56 18.41 14.12 -4.16
CA GLY A 56 19.34 14.19 -5.29
C GLY A 56 19.75 12.82 -5.88
N LYS A 57 19.05 11.75 -5.49
CA LYS A 57 19.24 10.39 -6.02
C LYS A 57 18.57 10.18 -7.38
N ARG A 58 17.63 11.06 -7.72
CA ARG A 58 16.94 11.14 -9.01
C ARG A 58 16.96 12.59 -9.49
N ALA A 59 17.11 12.81 -10.80
CA ALA A 59 16.94 14.13 -11.39
C ALA A 59 15.53 14.67 -11.09
N TYR A 60 15.47 15.92 -10.65
CA TYR A 60 14.19 16.59 -10.43
C TYR A 60 13.61 17.04 -11.76
N GLU A 61 12.40 16.57 -12.03
CA GLU A 61 11.62 16.96 -13.20
C GLU A 61 10.24 17.44 -12.73
N PRO A 62 9.83 18.71 -12.96
CA PRO A 62 8.58 19.26 -12.43
C PRO A 62 7.35 18.42 -12.82
N ALA A 63 7.33 17.90 -14.05
CA ALA A 63 6.26 17.05 -14.54
C ALA A 63 6.20 15.69 -13.80
N ALA A 64 7.36 15.09 -13.52
CA ALA A 64 7.43 13.82 -12.80
C ALA A 64 7.08 14.00 -11.32
N PHE A 65 7.52 15.09 -10.70
CA PHE A 65 7.14 15.46 -9.32
C PHE A 65 5.63 15.61 -9.20
N LYS A 66 5.00 16.35 -10.13
CA LYS A 66 3.54 16.50 -10.22
C LYS A 66 2.82 15.18 -10.42
N ALA A 67 3.30 14.33 -11.32
CA ALA A 67 2.70 13.02 -11.55
C ALA A 67 2.73 12.14 -10.30
N ALA A 68 3.86 12.09 -9.59
CA ALA A 68 4.00 11.32 -8.36
C ALA A 68 3.12 11.89 -7.22
N ALA A 69 3.08 13.21 -7.04
CA ALA A 69 2.24 13.84 -6.03
C ALA A 69 0.74 13.59 -6.28
N ASN A 70 0.30 13.66 -7.54
CA ASN A 70 -1.06 13.33 -7.94
C ASN A 70 -1.39 11.85 -7.71
N ALA A 71 -0.44 10.94 -7.99
CA ALA A 71 -0.62 9.51 -7.74
C ALA A 71 -0.84 9.21 -6.24
N LEU A 72 -0.10 9.89 -5.35
CA LEU A 72 -0.35 9.81 -3.91
C LEU A 72 -1.72 10.37 -3.52
N SER A 73 -2.05 11.57 -3.98
CA SER A 73 -3.32 12.21 -3.64
C SER A 73 -4.54 11.40 -4.12
N ALA A 74 -4.44 10.73 -5.27
CA ALA A 74 -5.54 9.94 -5.82
C ALA A 74 -5.80 8.62 -5.08
N ARG A 75 -4.83 8.13 -4.29
CA ARG A 75 -4.88 6.82 -3.61
C ARG A 75 -4.96 6.88 -2.10
N THR A 76 -4.96 8.08 -1.54
CA THR A 76 -5.02 8.32 -0.09
C THR A 76 -6.40 8.83 0.32
N GLY A 77 -6.65 9.04 1.62
CA GLY A 77 -7.94 9.55 2.09
C GLY A 77 -9.09 8.59 1.85
N PRO A 78 -10.25 9.06 1.32
CA PRO A 78 -11.42 8.22 1.07
C PRO A 78 -11.17 7.04 0.11
N ALA A 79 -10.30 7.21 -0.89
CA ALA A 79 -9.92 6.14 -1.81
C ALA A 79 -9.27 4.98 -1.04
N LEU A 80 -8.31 5.29 -0.16
CA LEU A 80 -7.67 4.31 0.70
C LEU A 80 -8.67 3.60 1.61
N ILE A 81 -9.62 4.32 2.21
CA ILE A 81 -10.61 3.74 3.12
C ILE A 81 -11.47 2.69 2.39
N THR A 82 -11.86 2.99 1.16
CA THR A 82 -12.71 2.12 0.32
C THR A 82 -12.03 0.79 -0.02
N GLU A 83 -10.70 0.75 -0.05
CA GLU A 83 -9.92 -0.47 -0.31
C GLU A 83 -9.92 -1.47 0.87
N PHE A 84 -10.49 -1.13 2.02
CA PHE A 84 -10.56 -1.98 3.21
C PHE A 84 -12.00 -2.25 3.67
N PRO A 85 -12.84 -2.93 2.87
CA PRO A 85 -14.17 -3.35 3.30
C PRO A 85 -14.09 -4.43 4.39
N ALA A 86 -15.11 -4.48 5.24
CA ALA A 86 -15.22 -5.48 6.30
C ALA A 86 -15.12 -6.91 5.74
N GLY A 87 -14.47 -7.81 6.48
CA GLY A 87 -14.32 -9.21 6.09
C GLY A 87 -13.19 -9.52 5.10
N THR A 88 -12.41 -8.50 4.69
CA THR A 88 -11.28 -8.67 3.74
C THR A 88 -9.89 -8.52 4.40
N LEU A 89 -9.86 -8.73 5.72
CA LEU A 89 -8.67 -8.60 6.58
C LEU A 89 -8.07 -9.98 6.89
N GLY A 90 -6.89 -10.01 7.51
CA GLY A 90 -6.15 -11.24 7.81
C GLY A 90 -5.32 -11.74 6.63
N ALA A 91 -4.83 -12.98 6.70
CA ALA A 91 -4.15 -13.61 5.56
C ALA A 91 -5.16 -13.85 4.42
N PRO A 92 -4.82 -13.57 3.15
CA PRO A 92 -3.50 -13.19 2.61
C PRO A 92 -3.25 -11.66 2.51
N SER A 93 -4.13 -10.83 3.05
CA SER A 93 -4.10 -9.37 2.90
C SER A 93 -2.95 -8.69 3.65
N SER A 94 -2.43 -9.30 4.72
CA SER A 94 -1.57 -8.67 5.73
C SER A 94 -2.23 -7.48 6.46
N ALA A 95 -3.46 -7.09 6.11
CA ALA A 95 -4.25 -6.13 6.85
C ALA A 95 -4.72 -6.76 8.16
N LYS A 96 -4.46 -6.14 9.32
CA LYS A 96 -4.87 -6.73 10.60
C LYS A 96 -6.36 -6.51 10.90
N PRO A 97 -7.04 -7.40 11.63
CA PRO A 97 -8.44 -7.23 12.06
C PRO A 97 -8.72 -5.92 12.84
N GLU A 98 -7.68 -5.32 13.43
CA GLU A 98 -7.74 -4.05 14.15
C GLU A 98 -8.25 -2.89 13.29
N ILE A 99 -8.18 -3.00 11.95
CA ILE A 99 -8.81 -2.03 11.05
C ILE A 99 -10.33 -1.98 11.28
N ASP A 100 -10.99 -3.11 11.49
CA ASP A 100 -12.43 -3.14 11.80
C ASP A 100 -12.68 -2.70 13.25
N GLN A 101 -11.88 -3.20 14.20
CA GLN A 101 -12.04 -2.88 15.63
C GLN A 101 -11.80 -1.40 15.95
N LYS A 102 -10.92 -0.74 15.18
CA LYS A 102 -10.52 0.66 15.36
C LYS A 102 -10.77 1.46 14.09
N ARG A 103 -11.89 1.16 13.40
CA ARG A 103 -12.26 1.79 12.13
C ARG A 103 -12.19 3.33 12.15
N PRO A 104 -12.73 4.05 13.15
CA PRO A 104 -12.64 5.51 13.18
C PRO A 104 -11.20 6.03 13.17
N GLU A 105 -10.29 5.31 13.82
CA GLU A 105 -8.88 5.69 13.90
C GLU A 105 -8.13 5.41 12.59
N PHE A 106 -8.36 4.24 11.98
CA PHE A 106 -7.83 3.91 10.66
C PHE A 106 -8.24 4.97 9.63
N GLU A 107 -9.53 5.31 9.61
CA GLU A 107 -10.04 6.31 8.68
C GLU A 107 -9.54 7.73 8.97
N ALA A 108 -9.39 8.11 10.24
CA ALA A 108 -8.82 9.40 10.60
C ALA A 108 -7.38 9.53 10.08
N LEU A 109 -6.57 8.49 10.25
CA LEU A 109 -5.20 8.47 9.72
C LEU A 109 -5.19 8.49 8.18
N ALA A 110 -6.03 7.69 7.52
CA ALA A 110 -6.15 7.70 6.06
C ALA A 110 -6.55 9.08 5.53
N ARG A 111 -7.51 9.76 6.17
CA ARG A 111 -7.92 11.14 5.82
C ARG A 111 -6.81 12.15 6.05
N HIS A 112 -6.06 12.02 7.14
CA HIS A 112 -4.93 12.91 7.42
C HIS A 112 -3.83 12.77 6.34
N ILE A 113 -3.46 11.54 5.98
CA ILE A 113 -2.55 11.27 4.85
C ILE A 113 -3.09 11.90 3.56
N GLY A 114 -4.40 11.75 3.30
CA GLY A 114 -5.05 12.33 2.12
C GLY A 114 -5.01 13.86 2.08
N ALA A 115 -5.18 14.53 3.22
CA ALA A 115 -5.08 15.98 3.31
C ALA A 115 -3.66 16.48 3.02
N LEU A 116 -2.64 15.82 3.58
CA LEU A 116 -1.23 16.12 3.32
C LEU A 116 -0.87 15.87 1.84
N ALA A 117 -1.31 14.73 1.28
CA ALA A 117 -1.07 14.39 -0.12
C ALA A 117 -1.77 15.37 -1.08
N GLY A 118 -2.99 15.82 -0.74
CA GLY A 118 -3.69 16.86 -1.49
C GLY A 118 -2.95 18.20 -1.47
N ALA A 119 -2.41 18.61 -0.33
CA ALA A 119 -1.57 19.81 -0.23
C ALA A 119 -0.28 19.68 -1.05
N LEU A 120 0.35 18.50 -1.04
CA LEU A 120 1.54 18.20 -1.84
C LEU A 120 1.23 18.27 -3.34
N ALA A 121 0.12 17.67 -3.78
CA ALA A 121 -0.34 17.72 -5.16
C ALA A 121 -0.65 19.16 -5.63
N ALA A 122 -1.29 19.97 -4.78
CA ALA A 122 -1.56 21.37 -5.07
C ALA A 122 -0.26 22.17 -5.29
N LYS A 123 0.77 21.95 -4.46
CA LYS A 123 2.09 22.57 -4.63
C LYS A 123 2.78 22.08 -5.90
N ALA A 124 2.73 20.78 -6.17
CA ALA A 124 3.29 20.21 -7.39
C ALA A 124 2.60 20.70 -8.66
N GLY A 125 1.35 21.17 -8.55
CA GLY A 125 0.64 21.87 -9.62
C GLY A 125 1.35 23.14 -10.11
N ASN A 126 2.10 23.80 -9.24
CA ASN A 126 2.87 25.03 -9.49
C ASN A 126 4.37 24.81 -9.27
N ALA A 127 4.86 23.59 -9.55
CA ALA A 127 6.23 23.20 -9.28
C ALA A 127 7.26 24.09 -10.01
N PRO A 128 8.28 24.64 -9.31
CA PRO A 128 9.33 25.43 -9.94
C PRO A 128 10.22 24.56 -10.83
N ALA A 129 11.04 25.19 -11.70
CA ALA A 129 11.94 24.49 -12.61
C ALA A 129 13.08 23.73 -11.91
N ALA A 130 13.42 24.10 -10.68
CA ALA A 130 14.40 23.44 -9.84
C ALA A 130 13.92 23.41 -8.38
N ILE A 131 14.44 22.47 -7.59
CA ILE A 131 14.16 22.44 -6.14
C ILE A 131 14.84 23.65 -5.48
N GLY A 132 14.01 24.60 -5.03
CA GLY A 132 14.43 25.77 -4.26
C GLY A 132 14.29 25.61 -2.75
N ASP A 133 14.78 26.58 -1.99
CA ASP A 133 14.72 26.60 -0.53
C ASP A 133 13.27 26.59 0.01
N ASP A 134 12.32 27.12 -0.74
CA ASP A 134 10.88 27.14 -0.40
C ASP A 134 10.23 25.75 -0.44
N MET A 135 10.79 24.83 -1.23
CA MET A 135 10.35 23.44 -1.27
C MET A 135 10.95 22.61 -0.14
N ARG A 136 12.10 23.05 0.40
CA ARG A 136 12.87 22.34 1.40
C ARG A 136 12.28 22.51 2.79
N MET A 137 12.42 21.46 3.57
CA MET A 137 12.16 21.52 5.00
C MET A 137 13.29 22.31 5.67
N GLY A 138 12.97 23.48 6.23
CA GLY A 138 13.96 24.29 6.96
C GLY A 138 14.42 23.62 8.26
N ALA A 139 15.67 23.87 8.67
CA ALA A 139 16.34 23.27 9.83
C ALA A 139 15.75 23.62 11.22
N GLY A 140 14.56 24.21 11.29
CA GLY A 140 13.88 24.60 12.53
C GLY A 140 12.38 24.31 12.54
N LEU A 141 11.86 23.60 11.53
CA LEU A 141 10.47 23.15 11.54
C LEU A 141 10.35 21.91 12.44
N PRO A 142 9.37 21.87 13.36
CA PRO A 142 9.12 20.69 14.17
C PRO A 142 8.88 19.48 13.24
N MET A 143 9.76 18.48 13.35
CA MET A 143 9.64 17.19 12.65
C MET A 143 8.48 16.36 13.19
N ASP A 144 8.01 16.68 14.39
CA ASP A 144 6.85 16.11 15.04
C ASP A 144 5.57 16.79 14.52
N GLY A 145 5.22 16.55 13.26
CA GLY A 145 3.83 16.71 12.84
C GLY A 145 3.00 15.75 13.67
N GLY A 146 2.34 16.31 14.69
CA GLY A 146 1.81 15.60 15.84
C GLY A 146 1.19 14.26 15.48
N SER A 147 1.86 13.17 15.90
CA SER A 147 1.30 11.83 15.79
C SER A 147 -0.10 11.86 16.38
N LEU A 148 -1.13 11.53 15.59
CA LEU A 148 -2.51 11.41 16.08
C LEU A 148 -2.61 10.43 17.27
N LEU A 149 -1.61 9.56 17.43
CA LEU A 149 -1.47 8.60 18.52
C LEU A 149 -0.87 9.17 19.81
N GLY A 150 -0.42 10.43 19.82
CA GLY A 150 0.28 11.06 20.95
C GLY A 150 -0.12 12.52 21.19
N LYS A 151 -1.39 12.88 20.95
CA LYS A 151 -1.87 14.27 21.07
C LYS A 151 -1.44 14.89 22.41
N ARG A 152 -0.64 15.97 22.34
CA ARG A 152 -0.74 17.07 23.30
C ARG A 152 -2.07 17.77 23.01
N PRO A 153 -3.00 17.92 23.98
CA PRO A 153 -4.37 18.34 23.70
C PRO A 153 -4.58 19.72 23.06
N ASN A 154 -3.54 20.53 22.84
CA ASN A 154 -3.67 21.96 22.49
C ASN A 154 -2.70 22.46 21.42
N ALA A 155 -2.05 21.59 20.65
CA ALA A 155 -1.31 22.03 19.46
C ALA A 155 -2.28 22.14 18.28
N ALA A 156 -2.54 23.35 17.80
CA ALA A 156 -3.27 23.54 16.55
C ALA A 156 -2.53 22.77 15.44
N GLU A 157 -3.23 21.87 14.74
CA GLU A 157 -2.69 21.22 13.55
C GLU A 157 -2.27 22.32 12.56
N ALA A 158 -0.97 22.39 12.27
CA ALA A 158 -0.44 23.39 11.35
C ALA A 158 -1.06 23.19 9.96
N ASN A 159 -1.46 24.30 9.31
CA ASN A 159 -2.09 24.26 7.99
C ASN A 159 -1.15 23.60 6.95
N PRO A 160 -1.51 22.44 6.34
CA PRO A 160 -0.67 21.78 5.36
C PRO A 160 -0.33 22.66 4.14
N ALA A 161 -1.22 23.59 3.77
CA ALA A 161 -1.00 24.47 2.62
C ALA A 161 0.23 25.39 2.78
N THR A 162 0.60 25.72 4.01
CA THR A 162 1.74 26.61 4.31
C THR A 162 3.06 25.87 4.46
N MET A 163 3.05 24.53 4.46
CA MET A 163 4.27 23.73 4.66
C MET A 163 5.09 23.60 3.36
N PRO A 164 6.43 23.45 3.44
CA PRO A 164 7.24 23.06 2.29
C PRO A 164 6.85 21.67 1.75
N ALA A 165 7.08 21.44 0.46
CA ALA A 165 6.76 20.17 -0.19
C ALA A 165 7.52 18.97 0.42
N GLU A 166 8.80 19.16 0.76
CA GLU A 166 9.61 18.14 1.43
C GLU A 166 9.07 17.80 2.83
N HIS A 167 8.54 18.81 3.55
CA HIS A 167 7.92 18.60 4.85
C HIS A 167 6.63 17.80 4.73
N LEU A 168 5.76 18.15 3.77
CA LEU A 168 4.55 17.37 3.51
C LEU A 168 4.85 15.91 3.20
N LEU A 169 5.88 15.63 2.38
CA LEU A 169 6.30 14.26 2.10
C LEU A 169 6.75 13.53 3.37
N HIS A 170 7.52 14.19 4.24
CA HIS A 170 7.96 13.62 5.51
C HIS A 170 6.78 13.22 6.41
N LEU A 171 5.78 14.10 6.54
CA LEU A 171 4.59 13.81 7.33
C LEU A 171 3.77 12.66 6.75
N ILE A 172 3.63 12.61 5.41
CA ILE A 172 3.00 11.47 4.72
C ILE A 172 3.73 10.17 5.06
N LEU A 173 5.06 10.14 4.96
CA LEU A 173 5.86 8.94 5.26
C LEU A 173 5.77 8.53 6.74
N GLN A 174 5.75 9.50 7.65
CA GLN A 174 5.56 9.26 9.09
C GLN A 174 4.21 8.60 9.36
N ASP A 175 3.15 9.08 8.72
CA ASP A 175 1.80 8.51 8.88
C ASP A 175 1.66 7.16 8.20
N CYS A 176 2.30 6.94 7.04
CA CYS A 176 2.40 5.62 6.44
C CYS A 176 3.04 4.62 7.41
N SER A 177 4.14 5.00 8.06
CA SER A 177 4.81 4.18 9.07
C SER A 177 3.90 3.90 10.28
N SER A 178 3.24 4.94 10.80
CA SER A 178 2.32 4.82 11.94
C SER A 178 1.13 3.92 11.61
N CYS A 179 0.57 4.06 10.41
CA CYS A 179 -0.53 3.23 9.90
C CYS A 179 -0.09 1.77 9.79
N HIS A 180 1.06 1.51 9.17
CA HIS A 180 1.58 0.15 9.00
C HIS A 180 1.91 -0.52 10.33
N SER A 181 2.53 0.20 11.28
CA SER A 181 2.82 -0.32 12.62
C SER A 181 1.56 -0.85 13.30
N LYS A 182 0.46 -0.09 13.19
CA LYS A 182 -0.80 -0.41 13.84
C LYS A 182 -1.64 -1.44 13.09
N PHE A 183 -1.77 -1.29 11.77
CA PHE A 183 -2.80 -1.95 10.95
C PHE A 183 -2.28 -2.95 9.92
N ARG A 184 -0.95 -3.09 9.76
CA ARG A 184 -0.35 -4.09 8.85
C ARG A 184 0.44 -5.13 9.64
N GLN A 185 0.22 -6.41 9.35
CA GLN A 185 1.05 -7.50 9.86
C GLN A 185 2.52 -7.26 9.46
N ARG A 186 3.44 -7.57 10.37
CA ARG A 186 4.86 -7.62 10.01
C ARG A 186 5.06 -8.81 9.09
N GLN A 187 5.86 -8.61 8.05
CA GLN A 187 6.33 -9.73 7.25
C GLN A 187 7.53 -10.31 8.00
N GLU A 188 7.49 -11.61 8.26
CA GLU A 188 8.61 -12.38 8.81
C GLU A 188 9.72 -12.55 7.79
#